data_AF-A0A1M6CW66-F1
#
_entry.id   AF-A0A1M6CW66-F1
#
_cell.length_a   1.000
_cell.length_b   1.000
_cell.length_c   1.000
_cell.angle_alpha   90.00
_cell.angle_beta   90.00
_cell.angle_gamma   90.00
#
_symmetry.space_group_name_H-M   'P 1'
#
loop_
_entity.id
_entity.type
_entity.pdbx_description
1 polymer ?
#
loop_
_entity_poly.entity_id
_entity_poly.type
_entity_poly.pdbx_seq_one_letter_code
_entity_poly.pdbx_strand_id
1 'polypeptide(L)'
;MFKCKKILCHILLSAAILFFVPQFSEAKMESYIAVGEYTLSDNETLQQGEDNAVKEALRNISEQLGVIVASNTKVENSVVTRDEIITFSSSFLKVQNKVIKRSIDADGDIHVFAHVTANADPDLVLSELNQLAIQRLSGGHQPSAGHQPTVNTPTQNQGIAQTVEEYAVQKHLSKKGFFRYLLSMGYPRDKATNTSEHAAIDWNNNALERAKEYLSQGYYAKKGIYTQLLSPNEGFTREEAFYAMTNVYADWNNQALGKARQYSQMGWTANKISQRLSIEGFSKEEVQFAMSHI
;
A
#
# COMPACT_ATOMS: atom_id res chain seq x y z
N MET A 1 49.41 70.32 -22.51
CA MET A 1 48.41 69.24 -22.35
C MET A 1 48.76 68.49 -21.06
N PHE A 2 48.31 68.90 -19.85
CA PHE A 2 47.03 68.52 -19.19
C PHE A 2 46.66 67.04 -19.47
N LYS A 3 46.44 66.10 -18.52
CA LYS A 3 46.25 66.00 -17.05
C LYS A 3 46.39 64.48 -16.73
N CYS A 4 47.11 64.05 -15.68
CA CYS A 4 46.64 63.82 -14.29
C CYS A 4 45.73 62.58 -14.06
N LYS A 5 46.29 61.61 -13.31
CA LYS A 5 45.70 60.66 -12.33
C LYS A 5 44.37 59.94 -12.67
N LYS A 6 44.35 58.61 -12.51
CA LYS A 6 43.86 57.93 -11.28
C LYS A 6 43.92 56.41 -11.41
N ILE A 7 44.53 55.79 -10.41
CA ILE A 7 44.26 54.42 -9.96
C ILE A 7 42.77 54.37 -9.60
N LEU A 8 42.00 53.44 -10.16
CA LEU A 8 40.69 53.10 -9.63
C LEU A 8 40.49 51.58 -9.65
N CYS A 9 40.51 51.05 -8.44
CA CYS A 9 40.03 49.75 -8.03
C CYS A 9 38.59 49.57 -8.53
N HIS A 10 38.34 48.64 -9.45
CA HIS A 10 36.97 48.19 -9.72
C HIS A 10 36.71 46.88 -8.99
N ILE A 11 35.95 47.08 -7.92
CA ILE A 11 35.30 46.12 -7.04
C ILE A 11 34.62 45.02 -7.86
N LEU A 12 34.89 43.77 -7.45
CA LEU A 12 34.07 42.60 -7.70
C LEU A 12 32.59 42.93 -7.42
N LEU A 13 31.79 43.06 -8.46
CA LEU A 13 30.35 42.86 -8.35
C LEU A 13 30.01 41.61 -9.13
N SER A 14 30.23 40.47 -8.50
CA SER A 14 29.58 39.22 -8.85
C SER A 14 28.08 39.47 -8.76
N ALA A 15 27.45 39.77 -9.90
CA ALA A 15 26.01 39.62 -10.04
C ALA A 15 25.72 38.11 -9.94
N ALA A 16 25.62 37.61 -8.71
CA ALA A 16 24.94 36.37 -8.42
C ALA A 16 23.48 36.61 -8.78
N ILE A 17 23.16 36.43 -10.06
CA ILE A 17 21.80 36.12 -10.47
C ILE A 17 21.53 34.77 -9.80
N LEU A 18 21.00 34.83 -8.59
CA LEU A 18 20.16 33.79 -8.04
C LEU A 18 19.08 33.60 -9.09
N PHE A 19 19.32 32.65 -10.00
CA PHE A 19 18.24 31.97 -10.67
C PHE A 19 17.44 31.35 -9.53
N PHE A 20 16.46 32.11 -9.05
CA PHE A 20 15.32 31.56 -8.37
C PHE A 20 14.64 30.73 -9.46
N VAL A 21 15.14 29.51 -9.66
CA VAL A 21 14.46 28.51 -10.46
C VAL A 21 13.13 28.39 -9.75
N PRO A 22 12.00 28.81 -10.34
CA PRO A 22 10.73 28.54 -9.72
C PRO A 22 10.71 27.04 -9.51
N GLN A 23 10.60 26.62 -8.26
CA GLN A 23 10.21 25.25 -7.96
C GLN A 23 8.80 25.13 -8.52
N PHE A 24 8.71 24.82 -9.81
CA PHE A 24 7.49 24.29 -10.36
C PHE A 24 7.24 23.04 -9.52
N SER A 25 6.23 23.12 -8.66
CA SER A 25 5.58 21.94 -8.13
C SER A 25 4.93 21.26 -9.34
N GLU A 26 5.72 20.50 -10.10
CA GLU A 26 5.16 19.53 -11.03
C GLU A 26 4.25 18.63 -10.20
N ALA A 27 2.98 18.52 -10.60
CA ALA A 27 2.07 17.55 -10.00
C ALA A 27 2.75 16.19 -10.04
N LYS A 28 2.97 15.60 -8.86
CA LYS A 28 3.83 14.44 -8.69
C LYS A 28 2.99 13.19 -8.98
N MET A 29 2.69 12.99 -10.26
CA MET A 29 1.86 11.89 -10.72
C MET A 29 2.61 10.57 -10.55
N GLU A 30 2.13 9.72 -9.65
CA GLU A 30 2.57 8.34 -9.50
C GLU A 30 1.66 7.39 -10.29
N SER A 31 2.23 6.30 -10.80
CA SER A 31 1.50 5.31 -11.58
C SER A 31 1.18 4.05 -10.77
N TYR A 32 -0.07 3.63 -10.86
CA TYR A 32 -0.63 2.51 -10.15
C TYR A 32 -1.17 1.50 -11.13
N ILE A 33 -0.94 0.23 -10.83
CA ILE A 33 -1.38 -0.89 -11.65
C ILE A 33 -2.08 -1.88 -10.72
N ALA A 34 -3.26 -2.31 -11.13
CA ALA A 34 -3.96 -3.41 -10.48
C ALA A 34 -4.75 -4.23 -11.50
N VAL A 35 -5.12 -5.43 -11.08
CA VAL A 35 -6.08 -6.27 -11.79
C VAL A 35 -7.37 -6.30 -10.99
N GLY A 36 -8.49 -6.10 -11.65
CA GLY A 36 -9.81 -6.39 -11.11
C GLY A 36 -10.37 -7.63 -11.78
N GLU A 37 -10.96 -8.49 -10.99
CA GLU A 37 -11.52 -9.77 -11.44
C GLU A 37 -13.02 -9.76 -11.18
N TYR A 38 -13.81 -10.23 -12.14
CA TYR A 38 -15.26 -10.28 -12.03
C TYR A 38 -15.81 -11.49 -12.78
N THR A 39 -16.69 -12.24 -12.12
CA THR A 39 -17.44 -13.34 -12.74
C THR A 39 -18.85 -12.85 -13.04
N LEU A 40 -19.29 -13.01 -14.28
CA LEU A 40 -20.63 -12.58 -14.70
C LEU A 40 -21.71 -13.43 -14.03
N SER A 41 -22.79 -12.76 -13.64
CA SER A 41 -24.04 -13.41 -13.27
C SER A 41 -24.91 -13.68 -14.51
N ASP A 42 -25.82 -14.65 -14.43
CA ASP A 42 -26.75 -15.03 -15.52
C ASP A 42 -27.56 -13.85 -16.10
N ASN A 43 -27.76 -12.79 -15.33
CA ASN A 43 -28.57 -11.63 -15.70
C ASN A 43 -27.74 -10.41 -16.16
N GLU A 44 -26.43 -10.55 -16.31
CA GLU A 44 -25.53 -9.45 -16.67
C GLU A 44 -25.06 -9.52 -18.12
N THR A 45 -24.96 -8.35 -18.74
CA THR A 45 -24.32 -8.21 -20.06
C THR A 45 -22.81 -8.28 -19.92
N LEU A 46 -22.14 -8.64 -21.02
CA LEU A 46 -20.68 -8.62 -21.07
C LEU A 46 -20.08 -7.26 -20.72
N GLN A 47 -20.68 -6.18 -21.21
CA GLN A 47 -20.23 -4.83 -20.89
C GLN A 47 -20.32 -4.54 -19.39
N GLN A 48 -21.38 -4.96 -18.70
CA GLN A 48 -21.51 -4.80 -17.26
C GLN A 48 -20.41 -5.55 -16.51
N GLY A 49 -20.08 -6.78 -16.92
CA GLY A 49 -18.98 -7.53 -16.34
C GLY A 49 -17.62 -6.85 -16.53
N GLU A 50 -17.36 -6.27 -17.71
CA GLU A 50 -16.15 -5.47 -17.96
C GLU A 50 -16.08 -4.21 -17.10
N ASP A 51 -17.20 -3.48 -16.99
CA ASP A 51 -17.27 -2.27 -16.18
C ASP A 51 -17.08 -2.59 -14.69
N ASN A 52 -17.61 -3.72 -14.21
CA ASN A 52 -17.42 -4.18 -12.83
C ASN A 52 -15.98 -4.63 -12.57
N ALA A 53 -15.34 -5.35 -13.50
CA ALA A 53 -13.93 -5.69 -13.39
C ALA A 53 -13.04 -4.43 -13.36
N VAL A 54 -13.35 -3.42 -14.18
CA VAL A 54 -12.64 -2.13 -14.13
C VAL A 54 -12.87 -1.40 -12.81
N LYS A 55 -14.09 -1.38 -12.28
CA LYS A 55 -14.38 -0.81 -10.95
C LYS A 55 -13.57 -1.49 -9.85
N GLU A 56 -13.48 -2.82 -9.87
CA GLU A 56 -12.67 -3.57 -8.91
C GLU A 56 -11.18 -3.23 -9.06
N ALA A 57 -10.67 -3.12 -10.29
CA ALA A 57 -9.28 -2.70 -10.52
C ALA A 57 -9.00 -1.28 -9.97
N LEU A 58 -9.94 -0.35 -10.15
CA LEU A 58 -9.83 1.01 -9.62
C LEU A 58 -9.94 1.06 -8.09
N ARG A 59 -10.80 0.24 -7.49
CA ARG A 59 -10.83 0.04 -6.03
C ARG A 59 -9.47 -0.43 -5.53
N ASN A 60 -8.85 -1.38 -6.21
CA ASN A 60 -7.54 -1.94 -5.85
C ASN A 60 -6.43 -0.89 -5.91
N ILE A 61 -6.47 -0.04 -6.93
CA ILE A 61 -5.56 1.11 -7.03
C ILE A 61 -5.83 2.13 -5.91
N SER A 62 -7.10 2.41 -5.61
CA SER A 62 -7.49 3.36 -4.56
C SER A 62 -7.02 2.91 -3.18
N GLU A 63 -7.03 1.61 -2.90
CA GLU A 63 -6.49 1.06 -1.65
C GLU A 63 -4.96 1.18 -1.58
N GLN A 64 -4.24 0.88 -2.67
CA GLN A 64 -2.78 1.07 -2.73
C GLN A 64 -2.41 2.53 -2.48
N LEU A 65 -3.13 3.46 -3.13
CA LEU A 65 -2.96 4.89 -2.94
C LEU A 65 -3.30 5.30 -1.50
N GLY A 66 -4.42 4.79 -0.97
CA GLY A 66 -4.83 5.03 0.40
C GLY A 66 -3.80 4.57 1.43
N VAL A 67 -3.13 3.44 1.21
CA VAL A 67 -2.02 2.97 2.08
C VAL A 67 -0.88 3.97 2.10
N ILE A 68 -0.46 4.50 0.94
CA ILE A 68 0.62 5.47 0.84
C ILE A 68 0.24 6.77 1.57
N VAL A 69 -0.97 7.26 1.31
CA VAL A 69 -1.47 8.50 1.91
C VAL A 69 -1.61 8.37 3.42
N ALA A 70 -2.25 7.31 3.90
CA ALA A 70 -2.54 7.07 5.33
C ALA A 70 -1.31 6.74 6.20
N SER A 71 -0.18 6.43 5.58
CA SER A 71 1.07 6.12 6.29
C SER A 71 2.07 7.28 6.25
N ASN A 72 1.90 8.23 5.33
CA ASN A 72 2.65 9.50 5.30
C ASN A 72 1.96 10.59 6.13
N THR A 73 0.71 10.36 6.52
CA THR A 73 0.02 11.16 7.52
C THR A 73 0.64 10.96 8.90
N LYS A 74 1.34 11.97 9.42
CA LYS A 74 1.33 12.25 10.88
C LYS A 74 -0.07 12.74 11.27
N VAL A 75 -1.12 11.95 11.03
CA VAL A 75 -2.45 12.29 11.55
C VAL A 75 -2.43 11.85 13.02
N GLU A 76 -1.98 12.78 13.86
CA GLU A 76 -2.45 12.81 15.23
C GLU A 76 -3.99 12.84 15.16
N ASN A 77 -4.64 11.77 15.63
CA ASN A 77 -6.08 11.65 15.95
C ASN A 77 -7.07 11.02 14.95
N SER A 78 -6.70 10.06 14.09
CA SER A 78 -7.66 9.09 13.49
C SER A 78 -9.04 9.63 12.99
N VAL A 79 -9.12 10.86 12.46
CA VAL A 79 -10.40 11.54 12.14
C VAL A 79 -11.02 11.08 10.81
N VAL A 80 -10.24 10.35 10.00
CA VAL A 80 -10.64 9.89 8.67
C VAL A 80 -10.66 8.36 8.64
N THR A 81 -11.78 7.79 8.22
CA THR A 81 -11.99 6.35 8.11
C THR A 81 -11.33 5.78 6.85
N ARG A 82 -11.07 4.47 6.82
CA ARG A 82 -10.55 3.78 5.62
C ARG A 82 -11.44 4.01 4.40
N ASP A 83 -12.77 3.92 4.56
CA ASP A 83 -13.71 4.09 3.45
C ASP A 83 -13.63 5.49 2.85
N GLU A 84 -13.43 6.51 3.69
CA GLU A 84 -13.21 7.88 3.23
C GLU A 84 -11.88 8.04 2.52
N ILE A 85 -10.81 7.44 3.04
CA ILE A 85 -9.49 7.44 2.39
C ILE A 85 -9.59 6.78 1.00
N ILE A 86 -10.25 5.63 0.89
CA ILE A 86 -10.45 4.93 -0.37
C ILE A 86 -11.33 5.75 -1.32
N THR A 87 -12.43 6.31 -0.83
CA THR A 87 -13.38 7.10 -1.64
C THR A 87 -12.72 8.35 -2.20
N PHE A 88 -11.98 9.10 -1.36
CA PHE A 88 -11.21 10.24 -1.82
C PHE A 88 -10.14 9.80 -2.81
N SER A 89 -9.32 8.80 -2.48
CA SER A 89 -8.28 8.27 -3.36
C SER A 89 -8.82 7.92 -4.74
N SER A 90 -10.00 7.29 -4.81
CA SER A 90 -10.64 6.91 -6.08
C SER A 90 -11.00 8.11 -6.96
N SER A 91 -11.34 9.25 -6.36
CA SER A 91 -11.74 10.47 -7.07
C SER A 91 -10.57 11.16 -7.76
N PHE A 92 -9.33 10.88 -7.33
CA PHE A 92 -8.10 11.42 -7.90
C PHE A 92 -7.41 10.48 -8.89
N LEU A 93 -8.00 9.32 -9.18
CA LEU A 93 -7.45 8.39 -10.16
C LEU A 93 -7.74 8.86 -11.59
N LYS A 94 -6.69 9.06 -12.38
CA LYS A 94 -6.77 9.26 -13.83
C LYS A 94 -6.35 7.99 -14.56
N VAL A 95 -7.33 7.24 -15.07
CA VAL A 95 -7.08 6.03 -15.89
C VAL A 95 -6.26 6.40 -17.12
N GLN A 96 -5.13 5.73 -17.30
CA GLN A 96 -4.24 5.89 -18.46
C GLN A 96 -4.47 4.78 -19.48
N ASN A 97 -4.57 3.54 -19.00
CA ASN A 97 -4.70 2.37 -19.85
C ASN A 97 -5.60 1.32 -19.18
N LYS A 98 -6.30 0.55 -20.01
CA LYS A 98 -7.07 -0.62 -19.57
C LYS A 98 -6.93 -1.74 -20.59
N VAL A 99 -6.63 -2.94 -20.12
CA VAL A 99 -6.60 -4.16 -20.94
C VAL A 99 -7.55 -5.16 -20.31
N ILE A 100 -8.57 -5.57 -21.07
CA ILE A 100 -9.53 -6.55 -20.63
C ILE A 100 -9.16 -7.92 -21.21
N LYS A 101 -9.13 -8.92 -20.34
CA LYS A 101 -9.06 -10.33 -20.71
C LYS A 101 -10.31 -11.04 -20.22
N ARG A 102 -10.68 -12.10 -20.92
CA ARG A 102 -11.88 -12.88 -20.62
C ARG A 102 -11.52 -14.36 -20.66
N SER A 103 -12.13 -15.16 -19.81
CA SER A 103 -12.08 -16.62 -19.87
C SER A 103 -13.43 -17.22 -19.52
N ILE A 104 -13.64 -18.46 -19.92
CA ILE A 104 -14.81 -19.25 -19.52
C ILE A 104 -14.26 -20.45 -18.76
N ASP A 105 -14.82 -20.76 -17.60
CA ASP A 105 -14.41 -21.92 -16.83
C ASP A 105 -15.16 -23.20 -17.25
N ALA A 106 -14.97 -24.28 -16.50
CA ALA A 106 -15.58 -25.58 -16.79
C ALA A 106 -17.11 -25.59 -16.57
N ASP A 107 -17.62 -24.68 -15.74
CA ASP A 107 -19.03 -24.57 -15.39
C ASP A 107 -19.77 -23.66 -16.39
N GLY A 108 -19.03 -22.98 -17.27
CA GLY A 108 -19.56 -22.07 -18.29
C GLY A 108 -19.60 -20.63 -17.83
N ASP A 109 -19.09 -20.33 -16.64
CA ASP A 109 -19.08 -18.98 -16.09
C ASP A 109 -18.05 -18.12 -16.81
N ILE A 110 -18.45 -16.89 -17.16
CA ILE A 110 -17.59 -15.93 -17.83
C ILE A 110 -16.83 -15.13 -16.78
N HIS A 111 -15.50 -15.25 -16.78
CA HIS A 111 -14.58 -14.48 -15.95
C HIS A 111 -13.96 -13.35 -16.75
N VAL A 112 -13.90 -12.16 -16.17
CA VAL A 112 -13.33 -10.96 -16.76
C VAL A 112 -12.21 -10.43 -15.87
N PHE A 113 -11.07 -10.13 -16.48
CA PHE A 113 -9.89 -9.59 -15.83
C PHE A 113 -9.56 -8.24 -16.46
N ALA A 114 -9.66 -7.17 -15.67
CA ALA A 114 -9.31 -5.82 -16.09
C ALA A 114 -7.95 -5.42 -15.52
N HIS A 115 -6.92 -5.40 -16.37
CA HIS A 115 -5.63 -4.80 -16.02
C HIS A 115 -5.70 -3.29 -16.26
N VAL A 116 -5.70 -2.51 -15.18
CA VAL A 116 -5.83 -1.06 -15.25
C VAL A 116 -4.54 -0.40 -14.81
N THR A 117 -4.11 0.60 -15.56
CA THR A 117 -3.08 1.56 -15.16
C THR A 117 -3.74 2.91 -14.94
N ALA A 118 -3.60 3.48 -13.75
CA ALA A 118 -4.08 4.81 -13.43
C ALA A 118 -2.97 5.62 -12.77
N ASN A 119 -3.01 6.94 -12.96
CA ASN A 119 -2.10 7.85 -12.29
C ASN A 119 -2.86 8.68 -11.26
N ALA A 120 -2.21 8.97 -10.14
CA ALA A 120 -2.71 9.90 -9.13
C ALA A 120 -1.55 10.67 -8.50
N ASP A 121 -1.85 11.83 -7.94
CA ASP A 121 -0.93 12.60 -7.11
C ASP A 121 -1.25 12.30 -5.63
N PRO A 122 -0.42 11.51 -4.93
CA PRO A 122 -0.67 11.15 -3.54
C PRO A 122 -0.63 12.35 -2.60
N ASP A 123 0.14 13.38 -2.92
CA ASP A 123 0.27 14.58 -2.09
C ASP A 123 -0.99 15.45 -2.22
N LEU A 124 -1.60 15.50 -3.41
CA LEU A 124 -2.92 16.11 -3.60
C LEU A 124 -3.99 15.37 -2.79
N VAL A 125 -4.05 14.03 -2.90
CA VAL A 125 -5.02 13.22 -2.12
C VAL A 125 -4.84 13.45 -0.62
N LEU A 126 -3.59 13.47 -0.17
CA LEU A 126 -3.23 13.76 1.22
C LEU A 126 -3.70 15.16 1.65
N SER A 127 -3.48 16.17 0.82
CA SER A 127 -3.87 17.55 1.13
C SER A 127 -5.39 17.70 1.32
N GLU A 128 -6.17 17.03 0.48
CA GLU A 128 -7.64 17.04 0.52
C GLU A 128 -8.19 16.29 1.74
N LEU A 129 -7.58 15.15 2.08
CA LEU A 129 -7.92 14.40 3.29
C LEU A 129 -7.59 15.20 4.57
N ASN A 130 -6.48 15.94 4.59
CA ASN A 130 -6.14 16.82 5.71
C ASN A 130 -7.15 17.98 5.84
N GLN A 131 -7.61 18.56 4.73
CA GLN A 131 -8.66 19.59 4.76
C GLN A 131 -9.97 19.03 5.35
N LEU A 132 -10.37 17.82 4.94
CA LEU A 132 -11.55 17.14 5.49
C LEU A 132 -11.41 16.91 7.01
N ALA A 133 -10.24 16.47 7.47
CA ALA A 133 -9.98 16.25 8.89
C ALA A 133 -10.04 17.56 9.69
N ILE A 134 -9.44 18.64 9.19
CA ILE A 134 -9.47 19.98 9.80
C ILE A 134 -10.91 20.49 9.90
N GLN A 135 -11.71 20.33 8.84
CA GLN A 135 -13.13 20.72 8.84
C GLN A 135 -13.93 20.02 9.96
N ARG A 136 -13.65 18.74 10.22
CA ARG A 136 -14.33 17.94 11.28
C ARG A 136 -13.89 18.33 12.68
N LEU A 137 -12.60 18.59 12.88
CA LEU A 137 -12.07 19.12 14.14
C LEU A 137 -12.64 20.51 14.47
N SER A 138 -12.99 21.27 13.43
CA SER A 138 -13.66 22.59 13.54
C SER A 138 -15.17 22.48 13.81
N GLY A 139 -15.78 21.32 13.53
CA GLY A 139 -17.23 21.09 13.57
C GLY A 139 -17.73 20.21 14.73
N GLY A 140 -16.84 19.74 15.61
CA GLY A 140 -17.16 19.08 16.88
C GLY A 140 -18.10 17.86 16.74
N HIS A 141 -17.59 16.71 16.31
CA HIS A 141 -18.20 15.40 16.56
C HIS A 141 -17.10 14.35 16.82
N GLN A 142 -17.16 13.70 17.99
CA GLN A 142 -16.26 12.61 18.38
C GLN A 142 -16.67 11.27 17.74
N PRO A 143 -15.72 10.44 17.27
CA PRO A 143 -15.99 9.02 17.02
C PRO A 143 -15.99 8.22 18.33
N SER A 144 -16.97 7.33 18.49
CA SER A 144 -17.09 6.43 19.65
C SER A 144 -16.10 5.26 19.58
N ALA A 145 -15.44 4.98 20.70
CA ALA A 145 -14.63 3.80 20.92
C ALA A 145 -15.44 2.65 21.54
N GLY A 146 -15.06 1.42 21.20
CA GLY A 146 -15.26 0.24 22.05
C GLY A 146 -15.74 -0.99 21.28
N HIS A 147 -15.01 -2.10 21.40
CA HIS A 147 -15.44 -3.29 22.16
C HIS A 147 -14.23 -4.23 22.37
N GLN A 148 -14.14 -4.77 23.59
CA GLN A 148 -13.23 -5.85 24.01
C GLN A 148 -14.06 -6.85 24.87
N PRO A 149 -13.53 -8.03 25.23
CA PRO A 149 -13.96 -9.34 24.72
C PRO A 149 -14.83 -10.15 25.70
N THR A 150 -15.42 -11.26 25.24
CA THR A 150 -16.08 -12.25 26.13
C THR A 150 -15.50 -13.66 25.98
N VAL A 151 -14.99 -14.17 27.09
CA VAL A 151 -14.50 -15.54 27.35
C VAL A 151 -15.68 -16.49 27.57
N ASN A 152 -15.59 -17.77 27.16
CA ASN A 152 -16.25 -18.90 27.84
C ASN A 152 -15.58 -20.28 27.61
N THR A 153 -15.24 -20.89 28.75
CA THR A 153 -15.01 -22.27 29.24
C THR A 153 -14.50 -23.46 28.39
N PRO A 154 -13.73 -24.40 29.01
CA PRO A 154 -13.13 -25.51 28.30
C PRO A 154 -13.76 -26.93 28.38
N THR A 155 -13.91 -27.57 27.21
CA THR A 155 -14.24 -28.99 26.97
C THR A 155 -13.09 -29.68 26.22
N GLN A 156 -12.86 -30.98 26.47
CA GLN A 156 -11.69 -31.79 26.06
C GLN A 156 -11.15 -31.70 24.60
N ASN A 157 -11.81 -31.01 23.67
CA ASN A 157 -11.28 -30.69 22.33
C ASN A 157 -10.33 -29.48 22.26
N GLN A 158 -10.13 -28.73 23.36
CA GLN A 158 -9.35 -27.48 23.30
C GLN A 158 -7.83 -27.59 23.29
N GLY A 159 -7.25 -28.68 23.79
CA GLY A 159 -5.79 -28.82 23.75
C GLY A 159 -5.25 -28.78 22.31
N ILE A 160 -6.03 -29.32 21.36
CA ILE A 160 -5.68 -29.32 19.94
C ILE A 160 -6.06 -27.99 19.26
N ALA A 161 -7.16 -27.34 19.67
CA ALA A 161 -7.57 -26.05 19.10
C ALA A 161 -6.63 -24.90 19.52
N GLN A 162 -6.24 -24.85 20.80
CA GLN A 162 -5.30 -23.82 21.31
C GLN A 162 -3.93 -23.92 20.63
N THR A 163 -3.42 -25.13 20.41
CA THR A 163 -2.09 -25.33 19.80
C THR A 163 -2.02 -24.89 18.34
N VAL A 164 -3.09 -25.07 17.56
CA VAL A 164 -3.12 -24.63 16.15
C VAL A 164 -3.36 -23.12 16.02
N GLU A 165 -4.14 -22.51 16.94
CA GLU A 165 -4.31 -21.06 17.00
C GLU A 165 -3.03 -20.35 17.44
N GLU A 166 -2.34 -20.87 18.45
CA GLU A 166 -1.01 -20.40 18.87
C GLU A 166 0.00 -20.45 17.73
N TYR A 167 0.00 -21.52 16.94
CA TYR A 167 0.85 -21.61 15.75
C TYR A 167 0.50 -20.51 14.74
N ALA A 168 -0.79 -20.27 14.49
CA ALA A 168 -1.23 -19.22 13.57
C ALA A 168 -0.81 -17.82 14.04
N VAL A 169 -0.88 -17.55 15.35
CA VAL A 169 -0.40 -16.30 15.96
C VAL A 169 1.12 -16.20 15.87
N GLN A 170 1.85 -17.25 16.28
CA GLN A 170 3.32 -17.27 16.27
C GLN A 170 3.89 -17.11 14.86
N LYS A 171 3.24 -17.72 13.87
CA LYS A 171 3.63 -17.61 12.47
C LYS A 171 2.99 -16.42 11.78
N HIS A 172 2.18 -15.61 12.44
CA HIS A 172 1.52 -14.44 11.87
C HIS A 172 0.72 -14.78 10.60
N LEU A 173 -0.03 -15.88 10.63
CA LEU A 173 -0.80 -16.35 9.47
C LEU A 173 -2.03 -15.47 9.26
N SER A 174 -2.47 -15.32 8.00
CA SER A 174 -3.83 -14.88 7.70
C SER A 174 -4.84 -15.98 8.04
N LYS A 175 -6.14 -15.64 8.09
CA LYS A 175 -7.20 -16.65 8.22
C LYS A 175 -7.12 -17.72 7.13
N LYS A 176 -6.85 -17.30 5.88
CA LYS A 176 -6.65 -18.22 4.74
C LYS A 176 -5.40 -19.07 4.91
N GLY A 177 -4.32 -18.50 5.43
CA GLY A 177 -3.09 -19.20 5.78
C GLY A 177 -3.31 -20.24 6.87
N PHE A 178 -4.05 -19.89 7.92
CA PHE A 178 -4.43 -20.79 8.99
C PHE A 178 -5.31 -21.94 8.48
N PHE A 179 -6.32 -21.64 7.67
CA PHE A 179 -7.13 -22.66 6.99
C PHE A 179 -6.26 -23.65 6.19
N ARG A 180 -5.31 -23.16 5.38
CA ARG A 180 -4.37 -24.02 4.64
C ARG A 180 -3.49 -24.86 5.56
N TYR A 181 -3.01 -24.28 6.65
CA TYR A 181 -2.23 -25.00 7.64
C TYR A 181 -3.02 -26.16 8.25
N LEU A 182 -4.29 -25.93 8.63
CA LEU A 182 -5.16 -26.99 9.14
C LEU A 182 -5.35 -28.13 8.13
N LEU A 183 -5.55 -27.80 6.84
CA LEU A 183 -5.61 -28.82 5.78
C LEU A 183 -4.30 -29.60 5.68
N SER A 184 -3.14 -28.94 5.79
CA SER A 184 -1.82 -29.61 5.75
C SER A 184 -1.58 -30.54 6.94
N MET A 185 -2.24 -30.27 8.07
CA MET A 185 -2.26 -31.13 9.26
C MET A 185 -3.24 -32.32 9.12
N GLY A 186 -3.94 -32.45 7.98
CA GLY A 186 -4.87 -33.53 7.71
C GLY A 186 -6.30 -33.31 8.25
N TYR A 187 -6.66 -32.07 8.62
CA TYR A 187 -8.03 -31.78 9.06
C TYR A 187 -8.99 -31.91 7.88
N PRO A 188 -10.17 -32.54 8.08
CA PRO A 188 -11.27 -32.47 7.13
C PRO A 188 -11.61 -31.01 6.78
N ARG A 189 -11.97 -30.75 5.52
CA ARG A 189 -12.19 -29.38 5.01
C ARG A 189 -13.25 -28.63 5.81
N ASP A 190 -14.37 -29.26 6.12
CA ASP A 190 -15.46 -28.73 6.94
C ASP A 190 -14.96 -28.33 8.34
N LYS A 191 -14.14 -29.17 8.97
CA LYS A 191 -13.52 -28.88 10.27
C LYS A 191 -12.52 -27.73 10.18
N ALA A 192 -11.70 -27.70 9.12
CA ALA A 192 -10.74 -26.62 8.89
C ALA A 192 -11.45 -25.28 8.66
N THR A 193 -12.53 -25.26 7.86
CA THR A 193 -13.37 -24.08 7.64
C THR A 193 -13.94 -23.60 8.96
N ASN A 194 -14.65 -24.48 9.68
CA ASN A 194 -15.28 -24.11 10.95
C ASN A 194 -14.26 -23.59 11.97
N THR A 195 -13.11 -24.23 12.11
CA THR A 195 -12.04 -23.80 13.03
C THR A 195 -11.49 -22.43 12.63
N SER A 196 -11.17 -22.22 11.35
CA SER A 196 -10.62 -20.95 10.88
C SER A 196 -11.61 -19.78 10.96
N GLU A 197 -12.91 -20.04 10.83
CA GLU A 197 -13.97 -19.02 10.91
C GLU A 197 -14.27 -18.59 12.34
N HIS A 198 -14.12 -19.50 13.32
CA HIS A 198 -14.45 -19.24 14.73
C HIS A 198 -13.21 -19.00 15.60
N ALA A 199 -12.00 -19.02 15.02
CA ALA A 199 -10.77 -18.76 15.75
C ALA A 199 -10.75 -17.34 16.33
N ALA A 200 -10.42 -17.23 17.62
CA ALA A 200 -10.35 -15.96 18.33
C ALA A 200 -8.98 -15.27 18.12
N ILE A 201 -8.59 -15.09 16.86
CA ILE A 201 -7.29 -14.52 16.46
C ILE A 201 -7.49 -13.09 15.96
N ASP A 202 -6.63 -12.18 16.42
CA ASP A 202 -6.51 -10.84 15.85
C ASP A 202 -5.72 -10.89 14.54
N TRP A 203 -6.45 -11.04 13.43
CA TRP A 203 -5.85 -11.12 12.09
C TRP A 203 -5.19 -9.80 11.64
N ASN A 204 -5.64 -8.65 12.17
CA ASN A 204 -5.03 -7.36 11.91
C ASN A 204 -3.64 -7.31 12.55
N ASN A 205 -3.51 -7.78 13.79
CA ASN A 205 -2.22 -7.89 14.46
C ASN A 205 -1.29 -8.88 13.73
N ASN A 206 -1.79 -10.01 13.26
CA ASN A 206 -0.99 -10.93 12.44
C ASN A 206 -0.47 -10.28 11.16
N ALA A 207 -1.29 -9.49 10.46
CA ALA A 207 -0.85 -8.78 9.26
C ALA A 207 0.24 -7.73 9.60
N LEU A 208 0.09 -7.01 10.70
CA LEU A 208 1.08 -6.04 11.19
C LEU A 208 2.41 -6.72 11.54
N GLU A 209 2.38 -7.81 12.29
CA GLU A 209 3.60 -8.55 12.63
C GLU A 209 4.26 -9.17 11.39
N ARG A 210 3.48 -9.68 10.42
CA ARG A 210 4.04 -10.14 9.15
C ARG A 210 4.71 -9.00 8.35
N ALA A 211 4.14 -7.80 8.36
CA ALA A 211 4.77 -6.63 7.74
C ALA A 211 6.11 -6.28 8.42
N LYS A 212 6.19 -6.36 9.75
CA LYS A 212 7.43 -6.18 10.51
C LYS A 212 8.47 -7.27 10.18
N GLU A 213 8.04 -8.52 10.04
CA GLU A 213 8.93 -9.62 9.64
C GLU A 213 9.60 -9.34 8.29
N TYR A 214 8.84 -8.88 7.28
CA TYR A 214 9.42 -8.48 5.99
C TYR A 214 10.51 -7.41 6.17
N LEU A 215 10.22 -6.35 6.91
CA LEU A 215 11.17 -5.26 7.18
C LEU A 215 12.41 -5.72 7.98
N SER A 216 12.29 -6.80 8.78
CA SER A 216 13.42 -7.37 9.52
C SER A 216 14.34 -8.24 8.65
N GLN A 217 13.80 -8.85 7.58
CA GLN A 217 14.52 -9.79 6.72
C GLN A 217 15.14 -9.11 5.49
N GLY A 218 14.71 -7.88 5.18
CA GLY A 218 15.26 -7.14 4.06
C GLY A 218 14.64 -5.77 3.90
N TYR A 219 14.92 -5.18 2.75
CA TYR A 219 14.40 -3.87 2.39
C TYR A 219 13.19 -4.00 1.47
N TYR A 220 12.12 -3.28 1.75
CA TYR A 220 10.90 -3.38 0.96
C TYR A 220 10.24 -2.02 0.78
N ALA A 221 9.67 -1.80 -0.40
CA ALA A 221 8.78 -0.69 -0.61
C ALA A 221 7.45 -0.94 0.12
N LYS A 222 6.80 0.15 0.55
CA LYS A 222 5.47 0.09 1.20
C LYS A 222 4.43 -0.63 0.34
N LYS A 223 4.35 -0.27 -0.95
CA LYS A 223 3.49 -0.94 -1.93
C LYS A 223 3.84 -2.42 -2.09
N GLY A 224 5.13 -2.75 -2.07
CA GLY A 224 5.62 -4.13 -2.15
C GLY A 224 5.10 -4.99 -1.00
N ILE A 225 5.19 -4.53 0.25
CA ILE A 225 4.65 -5.26 1.42
C ILE A 225 3.13 -5.40 1.31
N TYR A 226 2.40 -4.34 0.96
CA TYR A 226 0.94 -4.40 0.79
C TYR A 226 0.53 -5.47 -0.25
N THR A 227 1.14 -5.44 -1.44
CA THR A 227 0.90 -6.44 -2.49
C THR A 227 1.25 -7.86 -2.02
N GLN A 228 2.32 -7.99 -1.25
CA GLN A 228 2.75 -9.27 -0.73
C GLN A 228 1.74 -9.86 0.28
N LEU A 229 1.24 -9.06 1.23
CA LEU A 229 0.21 -9.49 2.20
C LEU A 229 -1.09 -9.95 1.52
N LEU A 230 -1.48 -9.31 0.42
CA LEU A 230 -2.65 -9.70 -0.38
C LEU A 230 -2.40 -10.94 -1.26
N SER A 231 -1.14 -11.31 -1.47
CA SER A 231 -0.80 -12.39 -2.41
C SER A 231 -1.52 -13.69 -2.04
N PRO A 232 -1.82 -14.57 -3.00
CA PRO A 232 -2.45 -15.85 -2.69
C PRO A 232 -1.69 -16.68 -1.65
N ASN A 233 -0.37 -16.52 -1.58
CA ASN A 233 0.49 -17.22 -0.61
C ASN A 233 0.34 -16.68 0.81
N GLU A 234 0.13 -15.38 0.98
CA GLU A 234 -0.14 -14.74 2.27
C GLU A 234 -1.63 -14.85 2.61
N GLY A 235 -2.47 -14.25 1.79
CA GLY A 235 -3.92 -14.39 1.83
C GLY A 235 -4.61 -13.56 2.91
N PHE A 236 -4.00 -12.45 3.34
CA PHE A 236 -4.68 -11.45 4.16
C PHE A 236 -5.78 -10.76 3.37
N THR A 237 -6.78 -10.28 4.09
CA THR A 237 -7.81 -9.41 3.52
C THR A 237 -7.23 -8.02 3.23
N ARG A 238 -7.96 -7.23 2.44
CA ARG A 238 -7.59 -5.83 2.14
C ARG A 238 -7.62 -4.98 3.40
N GLU A 239 -8.58 -5.26 4.27
CA GLU A 239 -8.78 -4.65 5.57
C GLU A 239 -7.53 -4.84 6.45
N GLU A 240 -7.08 -6.09 6.58
CA GLU A 240 -5.93 -6.49 7.39
C GLU A 240 -4.61 -5.95 6.81
N ALA A 241 -4.41 -6.07 5.51
CA ALA A 241 -3.22 -5.55 4.85
C ALA A 241 -3.15 -4.01 4.92
N PHE A 242 -4.30 -3.32 4.79
CA PHE A 242 -4.36 -1.87 4.95
C PHE A 242 -4.03 -1.48 6.39
N TYR A 243 -4.63 -2.16 7.38
CA TYR A 243 -4.33 -1.94 8.79
C TYR A 243 -2.84 -2.12 9.08
N ALA A 244 -2.23 -3.21 8.60
CA ALA A 244 -0.80 -3.46 8.79
C ALA A 244 0.06 -2.31 8.26
N MET A 245 -0.22 -1.85 7.04
CA MET A 245 0.60 -0.84 6.38
C MET A 245 0.42 0.58 6.92
N THR A 246 -0.71 0.87 7.57
CA THR A 246 -0.91 2.15 8.27
C THR A 246 -0.35 2.17 9.68
N ASN A 247 -0.10 1.00 10.29
CA ASN A 247 0.43 0.88 11.65
C ASN A 247 1.90 0.43 11.71
N VAL A 248 2.49 0.02 10.59
CA VAL A 248 3.91 -0.36 10.53
C VAL A 248 4.81 0.87 10.39
N TYR A 249 5.81 0.96 11.26
CA TYR A 249 6.79 2.05 11.25
C TYR A 249 8.11 1.59 10.59
N ALA A 250 8.58 2.36 9.62
CA ALA A 250 9.89 2.18 9.00
C ALA A 250 10.43 3.53 8.50
N ASP A 251 11.74 3.66 8.44
CA ASP A 251 12.39 4.71 7.65
C ASP A 251 12.39 4.30 6.18
N TRP A 252 11.38 4.75 5.43
CA TRP A 252 11.16 4.36 4.03
C TRP A 252 12.27 4.85 3.09
N ASN A 253 12.92 5.96 3.42
CA ASN A 253 14.10 6.42 2.70
C ASN A 253 15.28 5.46 2.92
N ASN A 254 15.48 5.00 4.15
CA ASN A 254 16.48 3.98 4.44
C ASN A 254 16.13 2.62 3.84
N GLN A 255 14.84 2.27 3.72
CA GLN A 255 14.41 1.07 2.99
C GLN A 255 14.85 1.15 1.52
N ALA A 256 14.59 2.28 0.85
CA ALA A 256 15.00 2.47 -0.54
C ALA A 256 16.53 2.45 -0.70
N LEU A 257 17.25 3.16 0.16
CA LEU A 257 18.72 3.18 0.14
C LEU A 257 19.33 1.80 0.39
N GLY A 258 18.80 1.06 1.36
CA GLY A 258 19.21 -0.31 1.66
C GLY A 258 19.02 -1.24 0.46
N LYS A 259 17.86 -1.17 -0.21
CA LYS A 259 17.60 -1.95 -1.43
C LYS A 259 18.53 -1.54 -2.57
N ALA A 260 18.74 -0.24 -2.77
CA ALA A 260 19.64 0.28 -3.79
C ALA A 260 21.07 -0.26 -3.60
N ARG A 261 21.58 -0.22 -2.36
CA ARG A 261 22.89 -0.78 -1.98
C ARG A 261 22.99 -2.28 -2.27
N GLN A 262 21.94 -3.05 -2.00
CA GLN A 262 21.90 -4.48 -2.37
C GLN A 262 22.12 -4.68 -3.87
N TYR A 263 21.47 -3.89 -4.72
CA TYR A 263 21.67 -4.01 -6.18
C TYR A 263 23.02 -3.49 -6.67
N SER A 264 23.55 -2.43 -6.04
CA SER A 264 24.90 -1.96 -6.36
C SER A 264 25.96 -3.01 -6.05
N GLN A 265 25.82 -3.73 -4.93
CA GLN A 265 26.70 -4.87 -4.59
C GLN A 265 26.60 -6.02 -5.62
N MET A 266 25.49 -6.13 -6.33
CA MET A 266 25.32 -7.07 -7.46
C MET A 266 25.90 -6.54 -8.78
N GLY A 267 26.55 -5.37 -8.79
CA GLY A 267 27.14 -4.76 -9.97
C GLY A 267 26.13 -4.11 -10.92
N TRP A 268 24.93 -3.76 -10.44
CA TRP A 268 23.93 -3.12 -11.29
C TRP A 268 24.25 -1.64 -11.52
N THR A 269 23.93 -1.14 -12.71
CA THR A 269 24.12 0.28 -13.05
C THR A 269 23.09 1.16 -12.34
N ALA A 270 23.43 2.42 -12.07
CA ALA A 270 22.53 3.38 -11.41
C ALA A 270 21.14 3.48 -12.09
N ASN A 271 21.10 3.50 -13.43
CA ASN A 271 19.84 3.51 -14.17
C ASN A 271 19.01 2.25 -13.94
N LYS A 272 19.64 1.07 -13.92
CA LYS A 272 18.96 -0.20 -13.67
C LYS A 272 18.43 -0.28 -12.24
N ILE A 273 19.21 0.22 -11.26
CA ILE A 273 18.79 0.30 -9.85
C ILE A 273 17.57 1.21 -9.72
N SER A 274 17.66 2.45 -10.22
CA SER A 274 16.57 3.43 -10.17
C SER A 274 15.28 2.86 -10.77
N GLN A 275 15.35 2.29 -11.98
CA GLN A 275 14.19 1.65 -12.63
C GLN A 275 13.63 0.50 -11.79
N ARG A 276 14.50 -0.34 -11.21
CA ARG A 276 14.05 -1.47 -10.41
C ARG A 276 13.33 -1.03 -9.14
N LEU A 277 13.86 -0.03 -8.44
CA LEU A 277 13.20 0.51 -7.24
C LEU A 277 11.81 1.06 -7.59
N SER A 278 11.65 1.78 -8.69
CA SER A 278 10.33 2.22 -9.15
C SER A 278 9.39 1.05 -9.45
N ILE A 279 9.87 -0.02 -10.08
CA ILE A 279 9.08 -1.24 -10.35
C ILE A 279 8.67 -1.95 -9.05
N GLU A 280 9.55 -1.99 -8.05
CA GLU A 280 9.26 -2.58 -6.74
C GLU A 280 8.33 -1.72 -5.88
N GLY A 281 8.00 -0.50 -6.35
CA GLY A 281 6.98 0.35 -5.77
C GLY A 281 7.50 1.33 -4.73
N PHE A 282 8.81 1.64 -4.73
CA PHE A 282 9.34 2.79 -4.00
C PHE A 282 8.84 4.10 -4.65
N SER A 283 8.54 5.10 -3.83
CA SER A 283 8.10 6.42 -4.31
C SER A 283 9.22 7.13 -5.08
N LYS A 284 8.87 8.13 -5.89
CA LYS A 284 9.87 8.89 -6.65
C LYS A 284 10.94 9.53 -5.75
N GLU A 285 10.54 10.02 -4.58
CA GLU A 285 11.43 10.67 -3.60
C GLU A 285 12.29 9.64 -2.89
N GLU A 286 11.73 8.49 -2.54
CA GLU A 286 12.49 7.38 -1.98
C GLU A 286 13.58 6.90 -2.96
N VAL A 287 13.24 6.78 -4.25
CA VAL A 287 14.21 6.46 -5.31
C VAL A 287 15.25 7.57 -5.44
N GLN A 288 14.84 8.83 -5.50
CA GLN A 288 15.76 9.96 -5.61
C GLN A 288 16.70 10.06 -4.39
N PHE A 289 16.16 9.86 -3.20
CA PHE A 289 16.93 9.80 -1.95
C PHE A 289 17.93 8.66 -2.01
N ALA A 290 17.51 7.44 -2.34
CA ALA A 290 18.39 6.29 -2.43
C ALA A 290 19.52 6.51 -3.45
N MET A 291 19.19 7.01 -4.65
CA MET A 291 20.15 7.22 -5.73
C MET A 291 21.13 8.36 -5.49
N SER A 292 20.82 9.30 -4.59
CA SER A 292 21.74 10.37 -4.16
C SER A 292 22.66 9.97 -3.01
N HIS A 293 22.41 8.82 -2.37
CA HIS A 293 23.12 8.37 -1.16
C HIS A 293 23.80 6.98 -1.32
N ILE A 294 23.78 6.42 -2.53
CA ILE A 294 24.41 5.15 -2.91
C ILE A 294 25.74 5.38 -3.62
#